data_AF-A0A358XY84-F1
#
_entry.id   AF-A0A358XY84-F1
#
_cell.length_a   1.000
_cell.length_b   1.000
_cell.length_c   1.000
_cell.angle_alpha   90.00
_cell.angle_beta   90.00
_cell.angle_gamma   90.00
#
_symmetry.space_group_name_H-M   'P 1'
#
loop_
_entity.id
_entity.type
_entity.pdbx_description
1 polymer ?
#
loop_
_entity_poly.entity_id
_entity_poly.type
_entity_poly.pdbx_seq_one_letter_code
_entity_poly.pdbx_strand_id
1 'polypeptide(L)'
;QADNLVAILNSLKSTYNIDENRVSLTGISDGGTGVYFYAFKQPTQWASFVPYIGHPGVLRNPQSGGGYRLYFENLMNKPLYIVNGENDRLYPASSLSSFMDILKDVGVRYTWIVIAEGGHNTEWFPEYLDDVEQFKFSNPREPFPSEIQWVADRTDRYNRNHWIKIDEISGDDRPALLQIDRNSNLISVEARGIEQFSLLLSPDFIDFTQPVQVIVNNKVQFSSTVEQSAESLLRFASRDLDRSMLFTAELSISLTK
;
A
#
# COMPACT_ATOMS: atom_id res chain seq x y z
N GLN A 1 -4.31 14.87 -8.64
CA GLN A 1 -3.01 14.27 -8.99
C GLN A 1 -2.94 12.79 -8.64
N ALA A 2 -3.48 12.35 -7.49
CA ALA A 2 -3.47 10.95 -7.06
C ALA A 2 -3.89 9.93 -8.15
N ASP A 3 -5.02 10.19 -8.83
CA ASP A 3 -5.52 9.30 -9.88
C ASP A 3 -4.64 9.30 -11.14
N ASN A 4 -3.89 10.38 -11.38
CA ASN A 4 -3.12 10.55 -12.61
C ASN A 4 -1.91 9.62 -12.66
N LEU A 5 -1.21 9.36 -11.54
CA LEU A 5 -0.02 8.49 -11.59
C LEU A 5 -0.39 7.04 -11.88
N VAL A 6 -1.51 6.54 -11.34
CA VAL A 6 -2.00 5.20 -11.67
C VAL A 6 -2.42 5.14 -13.14
N ALA A 7 -3.12 6.15 -13.64
CA ALA A 7 -3.50 6.22 -15.06
C ALA A 7 -2.29 6.29 -16.00
N ILE A 8 -1.26 7.08 -15.66
CA ILE A 8 0.00 7.15 -16.41
C ILE A 8 0.70 5.79 -16.40
N LEU A 9 0.83 5.16 -15.23
CA LEU A 9 1.42 3.82 -15.13
C LEU A 9 0.67 2.81 -16.00
N ASN A 10 -0.66 2.81 -15.97
CA ASN A 10 -1.47 1.96 -16.81
C ASN A 10 -1.24 2.22 -18.31
N SER A 11 -1.10 3.48 -18.73
CA SER A 11 -0.75 3.82 -20.12
C SER A 11 0.67 3.37 -20.50
N LEU A 12 1.60 3.35 -19.56
CA LEU A 12 2.95 2.85 -19.82
C LEU A 12 2.94 1.32 -19.93
N LYS A 13 2.23 0.63 -19.04
CA LYS A 13 2.07 -0.84 -19.04
C LYS A 13 1.39 -1.36 -20.32
N SER A 14 0.52 -0.56 -20.95
CA SER A 14 -0.09 -0.91 -22.24
C SER A 14 0.83 -0.74 -23.44
N THR A 15 1.93 0.02 -23.29
CA THR A 15 2.85 0.38 -24.39
C THR A 15 4.20 -0.33 -24.26
N TYR A 16 4.64 -0.57 -23.03
CA TYR A 16 5.96 -1.13 -22.71
C TYR A 16 5.81 -2.40 -21.88
N ASN A 17 6.78 -3.31 -22.02
CA ASN A 17 6.88 -4.49 -21.17
C ASN A 17 7.48 -4.15 -19.81
N ILE A 18 6.68 -3.49 -18.96
CA ILE A 18 7.06 -3.13 -17.59
C ILE A 18 6.88 -4.34 -16.69
N ASP A 19 7.89 -4.68 -15.89
CA ASP A 19 7.74 -5.59 -14.76
C ASP A 19 6.94 -4.89 -13.66
N GLU A 20 5.68 -5.28 -13.48
CA GLU A 20 4.76 -4.67 -12.52
C GLU A 20 5.16 -4.87 -11.06
N ASN A 21 6.07 -5.81 -10.77
CA ASN A 21 6.63 -6.01 -9.44
C ASN A 21 7.89 -5.17 -9.19
N ARG A 22 8.34 -4.36 -10.16
CA ARG A 22 9.53 -3.49 -10.04
C ARG A 22 9.24 -2.03 -10.32
N VAL A 23 8.01 -1.60 -10.09
CA VAL A 23 7.59 -0.20 -10.25
C VAL A 23 7.78 0.55 -8.94
N SER A 24 8.77 1.44 -8.84
CA SER A 24 9.00 2.29 -7.67
C SER A 24 8.43 3.69 -7.84
N LEU A 25 8.00 4.31 -6.73
CA LEU A 25 7.52 5.69 -6.73
C LEU A 25 8.51 6.61 -6.02
N THR A 26 8.91 7.70 -6.69
CA THR A 26 9.83 8.70 -6.14
C THR A 26 9.31 10.12 -6.38
N GLY A 27 9.79 11.07 -5.58
CA GLY A 27 9.43 12.48 -5.69
C GLY A 27 10.26 13.34 -4.74
N ILE A 28 10.34 14.64 -5.05
CA ILE A 28 11.16 15.63 -4.33
C ILE A 28 10.23 16.68 -3.69
N SER A 29 10.51 17.11 -2.45
CA SER A 29 9.72 18.13 -1.75
C SER A 29 8.24 17.76 -1.64
N ASP A 30 7.34 18.52 -2.26
CA ASP A 30 5.91 18.20 -2.32
C ASP A 30 5.66 16.87 -3.05
N GLY A 31 6.50 16.55 -4.03
CA GLY A 31 6.50 15.23 -4.68
C GLY A 31 6.92 14.13 -3.70
N GLY A 32 7.89 14.37 -2.83
CA GLY A 32 8.30 13.44 -1.77
C GLY A 32 7.20 13.26 -0.72
N THR A 33 6.52 14.34 -0.35
CA THR A 33 5.29 14.30 0.46
C THR A 33 4.19 13.49 -0.24
N GLY A 34 4.05 13.61 -1.56
CA GLY A 34 3.16 12.79 -2.38
C GLY A 34 3.50 11.31 -2.32
N VAL A 35 4.78 10.92 -2.34
CA VAL A 35 5.20 9.51 -2.21
C VAL A 35 4.66 8.89 -0.91
N TYR A 36 4.74 9.61 0.22
CA TYR A 36 4.14 9.15 1.48
C TYR A 36 2.63 8.93 1.36
N PHE A 37 1.92 9.82 0.67
CA PHE A 37 0.48 9.65 0.46
C PHE A 37 0.15 8.33 -0.23
N TYR A 38 0.90 7.96 -1.28
CA TYR A 38 0.70 6.66 -1.95
C TYR A 38 1.02 5.49 -1.03
N ALA A 39 2.12 5.56 -0.26
CA ALA A 39 2.46 4.52 0.70
C ALA A 39 1.34 4.30 1.74
N PHE A 40 0.71 5.38 2.22
CA PHE A 40 -0.34 5.32 3.24
C PHE A 40 -1.74 4.98 2.71
N LYS A 41 -2.07 5.34 1.46
CA LYS A 41 -3.47 5.34 0.97
C LYS A 41 -3.71 4.54 -0.31
N GLN A 42 -2.68 4.26 -1.11
CA GLN A 42 -2.86 3.57 -2.40
C GLN A 42 -1.56 2.90 -2.88
N PRO A 43 -1.06 1.89 -2.14
CA PRO A 43 0.27 1.34 -2.39
C PRO A 43 0.30 0.24 -3.44
N THR A 44 -0.85 -0.32 -3.81
CA THR A 44 -0.97 -1.62 -4.52
C THR A 44 -0.10 -1.74 -5.77
N GLN A 45 0.06 -0.67 -6.55
CA GLN A 45 0.82 -0.73 -7.81
C GLN A 45 2.35 -0.65 -7.61
N TRP A 46 2.82 -0.31 -6.42
CA TRP A 46 4.20 0.14 -6.19
C TRP A 46 4.99 -0.89 -5.38
N ALA A 47 6.20 -1.17 -5.84
CA ALA A 47 7.16 -2.06 -5.19
C ALA A 47 7.86 -1.39 -4.01
N SER A 48 8.25 -0.13 -4.18
CA SER A 48 8.95 0.64 -3.16
C SER A 48 8.71 2.14 -3.28
N PHE A 49 8.91 2.85 -2.16
CA PHE A 49 8.60 4.26 -2.00
C PHE A 49 9.87 5.01 -1.63
N VAL A 50 10.21 6.02 -2.43
CA VAL A 50 11.49 6.73 -2.34
C VAL A 50 11.25 8.24 -2.21
N PRO A 51 10.75 8.72 -1.05
CA PRO A 51 10.52 10.14 -0.80
C PRO A 51 11.84 10.89 -0.54
N TYR A 52 12.14 11.85 -1.41
CA TYR A 52 13.23 12.79 -1.19
C TYR A 52 12.69 14.10 -0.65
N ILE A 53 13.24 14.54 0.48
CA ILE A 53 12.95 15.84 1.09
C ILE A 53 11.43 15.99 1.30
N GLY A 54 10.75 14.90 1.64
CA GLY A 54 9.30 14.89 1.87
C GLY A 54 8.97 15.05 3.35
N HIS A 55 7.73 15.42 3.67
CA HIS A 55 7.28 15.50 5.06
C HIS A 55 5.84 15.00 5.24
N PRO A 56 5.61 13.82 5.85
CA PRO A 56 4.28 13.23 5.97
C PRO A 56 3.31 14.10 6.79
N GLY A 57 3.81 14.91 7.72
CA GLY A 57 3.02 15.89 8.48
C GLY A 57 2.27 16.91 7.62
N VAL A 58 2.75 17.23 6.40
CA VAL A 58 2.05 18.14 5.47
C VAL A 58 0.71 17.55 5.03
N LEU A 59 0.64 16.22 4.81
CA LEU A 59 -0.59 15.54 4.40
C LEU A 59 -1.72 15.66 5.43
N ARG A 60 -1.35 15.75 6.71
CA ARG A 60 -2.27 15.88 7.85
C ARG A 60 -2.81 17.30 8.00
N ASN A 61 -2.15 18.30 7.43
CA ASN A 61 -2.61 19.68 7.51
C ASN A 61 -3.76 19.92 6.51
N PRO A 62 -4.96 20.33 6.95
CA PRO A 62 -6.08 20.61 6.05
C PRO A 62 -5.84 21.79 5.10
N GLN A 63 -4.94 22.71 5.45
CA GLN A 63 -4.69 23.93 4.67
C GLN A 63 -3.70 23.70 3.52
N SER A 64 -2.73 22.80 3.70
CA SER A 64 -1.65 22.57 2.72
C SER A 64 -1.64 21.17 2.12
N GLY A 65 -2.33 20.20 2.73
CA GLY A 65 -2.49 18.85 2.22
C GLY A 65 -3.96 18.56 1.91
N GLY A 66 -4.54 17.62 2.65
CA GLY A 66 -5.95 17.28 2.56
C GLY A 66 -6.57 16.91 3.90
N GLY A 67 -5.87 17.17 5.02
CA GLY A 67 -6.33 16.78 6.35
C GLY A 67 -6.38 15.26 6.56
N TYR A 68 -5.53 14.50 5.86
CA TYR A 68 -5.60 13.05 5.85
C TYR A 68 -5.20 12.45 7.21
N ARG A 69 -5.97 11.46 7.67
CA ARG A 69 -5.55 10.55 8.73
C ARG A 69 -4.54 9.56 8.15
N LEU A 70 -3.35 9.49 8.74
CA LEU A 70 -2.27 8.58 8.33
C LEU A 70 -2.18 7.44 9.35
N TYR A 71 -2.26 6.20 8.87
CA TYR A 71 -2.26 4.99 9.67
C TYR A 71 -0.95 4.23 9.41
N PHE A 72 -0.06 4.15 10.38
CA PHE A 72 1.28 3.56 10.24
C PHE A 72 1.23 2.06 9.93
N GLU A 73 0.17 1.43 10.40
CA GLU A 73 -0.32 0.11 10.00
C GLU A 73 -0.28 -0.13 8.48
N ASN A 74 -0.58 0.90 7.68
CA ASN A 74 -0.64 0.79 6.23
C ASN A 74 0.74 0.73 5.57
N LEU A 75 1.81 1.07 6.29
CA LEU A 75 3.18 1.00 5.81
C LEU A 75 3.80 -0.40 5.98
N MET A 76 3.07 -1.34 6.59
CA MET A 76 3.50 -2.73 6.65
C MET A 76 3.68 -3.29 5.22
N ASN A 77 4.82 -3.95 5.00
CA ASN A 77 5.24 -4.44 3.69
C ASN A 77 5.35 -3.32 2.62
N LYS A 78 5.71 -2.09 3.01
CA LYS A 78 5.95 -0.95 2.11
C LYS A 78 7.37 -0.41 2.32
N PRO A 79 8.37 -0.92 1.58
CA PRO A 79 9.75 -0.48 1.72
C PRO A 79 9.88 1.03 1.44
N LEU A 80 10.47 1.75 2.39
CA LEU A 80 10.71 3.20 2.32
C LEU A 80 12.21 3.50 2.24
N TYR A 81 12.64 4.31 1.27
CA TYR A 81 13.99 4.89 1.24
C TYR A 81 13.88 6.41 1.33
N ILE A 82 14.17 6.92 2.52
CA ILE A 82 13.85 8.28 2.90
C ILE A 82 15.13 9.09 3.00
N VAL A 83 15.16 10.25 2.36
CA VAL A 83 16.31 11.17 2.39
C VAL A 83 15.85 12.58 2.74
N ASN A 84 16.44 13.19 3.77
CA ASN A 84 16.23 14.61 4.09
C ASN A 84 17.57 15.30 4.40
N GLY A 85 17.65 16.60 4.12
CA GLY A 85 18.78 17.44 4.52
C GLY A 85 18.72 17.78 6.02
N GLU A 86 19.87 17.81 6.68
CA GLU A 86 19.99 18.22 8.08
C GLU A 86 19.55 19.67 8.30
N ASN A 87 20.01 20.57 7.42
CA ASN A 87 19.81 22.02 7.48
C ASN A 87 18.70 22.51 6.53
N ASP A 88 17.84 21.61 6.05
CA ASP A 88 16.73 21.99 5.18
C ASP A 88 15.79 22.99 5.88
N ARG A 89 15.53 24.13 5.24
CA ARG A 89 14.72 25.22 5.80
C ARG A 89 13.21 24.95 5.85
N LEU A 90 12.74 23.93 5.13
CA LEU A 90 11.34 23.54 5.00
C LEU A 90 11.08 22.22 5.71
N TYR A 91 11.87 21.19 5.40
CA TYR A 91 11.70 19.83 5.90
C TYR A 91 13.01 19.26 6.47
N PRO A 92 13.57 19.91 7.53
CA PRO A 92 14.80 19.45 8.15
C PRO A 92 14.62 18.02 8.67
N ALA A 93 15.67 17.20 8.56
CA ALA A 93 15.65 15.82 9.02
C ALA A 93 15.15 15.68 10.48
N SER A 94 15.47 16.65 11.35
CA SER A 94 15.03 16.68 12.74
C SER A 94 13.50 16.74 12.91
N SER A 95 12.76 17.34 11.97
CA SER A 95 11.30 17.43 12.05
C SER A 95 10.60 16.09 11.72
N LEU A 96 11.34 15.12 11.15
CA LEU A 96 10.86 13.76 10.90
C LEU A 96 11.17 12.79 12.06
N SER A 97 11.84 13.23 13.12
CA SER A 97 12.24 12.37 14.26
C SER A 97 11.10 11.51 14.80
N SER A 98 9.97 12.11 15.20
CA SER A 98 8.82 11.35 15.71
C SER A 98 8.22 10.39 14.69
N PHE A 99 8.33 10.68 13.39
CA PHE A 99 7.90 9.76 12.35
C PHE A 99 8.82 8.54 12.29
N MET A 100 10.14 8.75 12.35
CA MET A 100 11.12 7.67 12.38
C MET A 100 11.00 6.80 13.62
N ASP A 101 10.75 7.40 14.78
CA ASP A 101 10.51 6.68 16.04
C ASP A 101 9.30 5.74 15.90
N ILE A 102 8.19 6.23 15.34
CA ILE A 102 7.01 5.39 15.12
C ILE A 102 7.31 4.27 14.12
N LEU A 103 7.97 4.56 12.98
CA LEU A 103 8.34 3.52 12.01
C LEU A 103 9.15 2.39 12.65
N LYS A 104 10.09 2.75 13.52
CA LYS A 104 10.90 1.81 14.27
C LYS A 104 10.06 1.00 15.26
N ASP A 105 9.21 1.67 16.03
CA ASP A 105 8.37 1.03 17.06
C ASP A 105 7.36 0.05 16.46
N VAL A 106 6.80 0.35 15.29
CA VAL A 106 5.86 -0.54 14.59
C VAL A 106 6.55 -1.59 13.69
N GLY A 107 7.88 -1.55 13.58
CA GLY A 107 8.64 -2.53 12.80
C GLY A 107 8.51 -2.38 11.28
N VAL A 108 8.19 -1.18 10.78
CA VAL A 108 8.17 -0.91 9.33
C VAL A 108 9.60 -0.94 8.80
N ARG A 109 9.83 -1.59 7.66
CA ARG A 109 11.15 -1.60 7.00
C ARG A 109 11.39 -0.28 6.28
N TYR A 110 12.42 0.45 6.70
CA TYR A 110 12.86 1.69 6.05
C TYR A 110 14.38 1.82 6.00
N THR A 111 14.86 2.64 5.07
CA THR A 111 16.20 3.23 5.02
C THR A 111 16.05 4.73 5.25
N TRP A 112 16.82 5.29 6.17
CA TRP A 112 16.79 6.71 6.52
C TRP A 112 18.18 7.31 6.36
N ILE A 113 18.30 8.26 5.44
CA ILE A 113 19.53 8.98 5.13
C ILE A 113 19.33 10.45 5.50
N VAL A 114 20.24 10.97 6.31
CA VAL A 114 20.35 12.40 6.59
C VAL A 114 21.58 12.93 5.88
N ILE A 115 21.36 13.91 5.00
CA ILE A 115 22.46 14.58 4.30
C ILE A 115 23.05 15.62 5.25
N ALA A 116 24.26 15.37 5.73
CA ALA A 116 24.99 16.25 6.63
C ALA A 116 25.17 17.64 5.99
N GLU A 117 24.86 18.69 6.74
CA GLU A 117 24.82 20.08 6.26
C GLU A 117 23.87 20.33 5.05
N GLY A 118 23.10 19.32 4.65
CA GLY A 118 22.28 19.34 3.45
C GLY A 118 21.07 20.28 3.58
N GLY A 119 20.80 21.03 2.51
CA GLY A 119 19.65 21.94 2.42
C GLY A 119 18.49 21.37 1.59
N HIS A 120 17.60 22.26 1.16
CA HIS A 120 16.45 21.93 0.31
C HIS A 120 16.83 21.79 -1.17
N ASN A 121 17.74 20.87 -1.47
CA ASN A 121 18.25 20.60 -2.82
C ASN A 121 18.59 19.11 -2.99
N THR A 122 18.91 18.70 -4.22
CA THR A 122 19.25 17.31 -4.57
C THR A 122 20.69 17.16 -5.07
N GLU A 123 21.61 18.04 -4.66
CA GLU A 123 23.02 17.98 -5.08
C GLU A 123 23.73 16.71 -4.60
N TRP A 124 23.24 16.12 -3.51
CA TRP A 124 23.69 14.83 -2.97
C TRP A 124 23.31 13.64 -3.86
N PHE A 125 22.27 13.74 -4.70
CA PHE A 125 21.68 12.58 -5.38
C PHE A 125 22.68 11.74 -6.21
N PRO A 126 23.62 12.31 -6.97
CA PRO A 126 24.63 11.53 -7.71
C PRO A 126 25.47 10.59 -6.84
N GLU A 127 25.76 10.97 -5.58
CA GLU A 127 26.56 10.14 -4.66
C GLU A 127 25.80 8.93 -4.12
N TYR A 128 24.46 9.01 -4.09
CA TYR A 128 23.57 7.97 -3.56
C TYR A 128 22.83 7.18 -4.64
N LEU A 129 23.09 7.45 -5.92
CA LEU A 129 22.34 6.87 -7.04
C LEU A 129 22.40 5.34 -7.02
N ASP A 130 23.59 4.77 -6.82
CA ASP A 130 23.79 3.32 -6.80
C ASP A 130 23.03 2.66 -5.63
N ASP A 131 23.06 3.27 -4.45
CA ASP A 131 22.33 2.78 -3.27
C ASP A 131 20.81 2.83 -3.49
N VAL A 132 20.32 3.90 -4.12
CA VAL A 132 18.90 4.05 -4.47
C VAL A 132 18.46 2.99 -5.47
N GLU A 133 19.23 2.77 -6.54
CA GLU A 133 18.90 1.75 -7.55
C GLU A 133 19.01 0.34 -6.96
N GLN A 134 20.01 0.08 -6.12
CA GLN A 134 20.12 -1.18 -5.40
C GLN A 134 18.94 -1.39 -4.45
N PHE A 135 18.49 -0.35 -3.75
CA PHE A 135 17.30 -0.43 -2.90
C PHE A 135 16.05 -0.78 -3.70
N LYS A 136 15.81 -0.12 -4.84
CA LYS A 136 14.69 -0.44 -5.73
C LYS A 136 14.76 -1.89 -6.22
N PHE A 137 15.94 -2.32 -6.66
CA PHE A 137 16.17 -3.67 -7.16
C PHE A 137 15.93 -4.74 -6.09
N SER A 138 16.40 -4.52 -4.87
CA SER A 138 16.29 -5.46 -3.74
C SER A 138 14.89 -5.53 -3.13
N ASN A 139 13.98 -4.64 -3.51
CA ASN A 139 12.62 -4.57 -2.96
C ASN A 139 11.57 -4.68 -4.08
N PRO A 140 11.48 -5.84 -4.78
CA PRO A 140 10.34 -6.09 -5.65
C PRO A 140 9.05 -6.19 -4.83
N ARG A 141 7.93 -5.87 -5.45
CA ARG A 141 6.60 -6.05 -4.89
C ARG A 141 6.30 -7.54 -4.75
N GLU A 142 5.81 -7.95 -3.59
CA GLU A 142 5.10 -9.20 -3.43
C GLU A 142 3.63 -8.98 -3.84
N PRO A 143 3.13 -9.55 -4.96
CA PRO A 143 1.77 -9.32 -5.42
C PRO A 143 0.70 -9.89 -4.47
N PHE A 144 1.00 -11.02 -3.81
CA PHE A 144 0.03 -11.75 -2.98
C PHE A 144 0.59 -12.05 -1.58
N PRO A 145 0.88 -11.02 -0.77
CA PRO A 145 1.44 -11.22 0.56
C PRO A 145 0.50 -12.06 1.41
N SER A 146 1.05 -13.05 2.14
CA SER A 146 0.30 -13.90 3.07
C SER A 146 -0.21 -13.10 4.27
N GLU A 147 0.57 -12.12 4.71
CA GLU A 147 0.22 -11.20 5.79
C GLU A 147 -0.04 -9.81 5.21
N ILE A 148 -1.25 -9.30 5.41
CA ILE A 148 -1.63 -7.98 4.92
C ILE A 148 -2.54 -7.27 5.91
N GLN A 149 -2.31 -5.97 6.06
CA GLN A 149 -3.08 -5.10 6.91
C GLN A 149 -3.53 -3.87 6.13
N TRP A 150 -4.75 -3.41 6.41
CA TRP A 150 -5.28 -2.18 5.87
C TRP A 150 -6.19 -1.47 6.84
N VAL A 151 -5.93 -0.18 7.02
CA VAL A 151 -6.78 0.75 7.77
C VAL A 151 -7.40 1.75 6.80
N ALA A 152 -8.72 1.82 6.80
CA ALA A 152 -9.48 2.75 5.97
C ALA A 152 -10.50 3.53 6.80
N ASP A 153 -10.68 4.80 6.46
CA ASP A 153 -11.66 5.71 7.06
C ASP A 153 -12.78 6.11 6.07
N ARG A 154 -12.81 5.49 4.90
CA ARG A 154 -13.78 5.69 3.82
C ARG A 154 -13.74 4.51 2.84
N THR A 155 -14.80 4.32 2.07
CA THR A 155 -14.94 3.19 1.12
C THR A 155 -15.14 3.61 -0.34
N ASP A 156 -15.36 4.89 -0.61
CA ASP A 156 -15.46 5.41 -1.97
C ASP A 156 -14.10 5.44 -2.68
N ARG A 157 -13.00 5.57 -1.92
CA ARG A 157 -11.60 5.54 -2.39
C ARG A 157 -10.65 5.04 -1.30
N TYR A 158 -9.44 4.62 -1.70
CA TYR A 158 -8.34 4.24 -0.78
C TYR A 158 -8.67 3.06 0.16
N ASN A 159 -9.59 2.22 -0.27
CA ASN A 159 -10.12 1.09 0.49
C ASN A 159 -9.59 -0.27 0.04
N ARG A 160 -8.57 -0.29 -0.82
CA ARG A 160 -7.95 -1.51 -1.34
C ARG A 160 -6.44 -1.52 -1.05
N ASN A 161 -5.95 -2.66 -0.59
CA ASN A 161 -4.53 -2.98 -0.50
C ASN A 161 -4.29 -4.37 -1.09
N HIS A 162 -3.51 -4.46 -2.16
CA HIS A 162 -3.30 -5.72 -2.91
C HIS A 162 -4.62 -6.44 -3.24
N TRP A 163 -4.82 -7.60 -2.63
CA TRP A 163 -5.91 -8.53 -2.87
C TRP A 163 -7.04 -8.41 -1.82
N ILE A 164 -7.00 -7.40 -0.95
CA ILE A 164 -8.04 -7.12 0.06
C ILE A 164 -8.71 -5.77 -0.21
N LYS A 165 -10.01 -5.69 0.06
CA LYS A 165 -10.81 -4.47 -0.10
C LYS A 165 -11.83 -4.34 1.04
N ILE A 166 -11.90 -3.17 1.65
CA ILE A 166 -12.94 -2.81 2.64
C ILE A 166 -14.10 -2.17 1.87
N ASP A 167 -15.26 -2.82 1.88
CA ASP A 167 -16.42 -2.38 1.10
C ASP A 167 -17.37 -1.49 1.91
N GLU A 168 -17.58 -1.84 3.18
CA GLU A 168 -18.48 -1.11 4.08
C GLU A 168 -17.86 -0.98 5.49
N ILE A 169 -17.97 0.21 6.07
CA ILE A 169 -17.41 0.59 7.38
C ILE A 169 -18.56 0.88 8.34
N SER A 170 -18.42 0.44 9.59
CA SER A 170 -19.38 0.76 10.64
C SER A 170 -19.39 2.28 10.92
N GLY A 171 -20.56 2.90 10.95
CA GLY A 171 -20.71 4.37 11.05
C GLY A 171 -20.30 5.03 12.37
N ASP A 172 -19.42 4.43 13.18
CA ASP A 172 -19.07 4.87 14.54
C ASP A 172 -17.83 5.79 14.64
N ASP A 173 -17.51 6.51 13.56
CA ASP A 173 -16.36 7.44 13.39
C ASP A 173 -14.96 6.81 13.56
N ARG A 174 -14.89 5.52 13.91
CA ARG A 174 -13.63 4.77 14.04
C ARG A 174 -13.17 4.31 12.65
N PRO A 175 -11.86 4.32 12.39
CA PRO A 175 -11.35 3.72 11.17
C PRO A 175 -11.57 2.20 11.20
N ALA A 176 -11.90 1.65 10.04
CA ALA A 176 -11.92 0.22 9.82
C ALA A 176 -10.50 -0.34 9.79
N LEU A 177 -10.28 -1.46 10.46
CA LEU A 177 -9.04 -2.23 10.43
C LEU A 177 -9.37 -3.63 9.88
N LEU A 178 -8.64 -4.02 8.84
CA LEU A 178 -8.63 -5.37 8.28
C LEU A 178 -7.20 -5.90 8.35
N GLN A 179 -6.98 -6.95 9.13
CA GLN A 179 -5.72 -7.70 9.17
C GLN A 179 -5.99 -9.13 8.70
N ILE A 180 -5.11 -9.64 7.84
CA ILE A 180 -5.23 -10.97 7.28
C ILE A 180 -3.90 -11.70 7.44
N ASP A 181 -4.01 -12.96 7.87
CA ASP A 181 -2.98 -13.97 7.78
C ASP A 181 -3.53 -15.15 6.97
N ARG A 182 -2.90 -15.41 5.83
CA ARG A 182 -3.27 -16.47 4.89
C ARG A 182 -2.25 -17.60 4.92
N ASN A 183 -2.76 -18.80 5.15
CA ASN A 183 -2.05 -20.05 4.92
C ASN A 183 -2.80 -20.89 3.88
N SER A 184 -2.35 -20.81 2.62
CA SER A 184 -3.01 -21.48 1.48
C SER A 184 -4.50 -21.05 1.36
N ASN A 185 -5.43 -22.01 1.44
CA ASN A 185 -6.88 -21.80 1.41
C ASN A 185 -7.50 -21.40 2.76
N LEU A 186 -6.71 -21.35 3.84
CA LEU A 186 -7.16 -20.84 5.14
C LEU A 186 -6.79 -19.35 5.26
N ILE A 187 -7.80 -18.52 5.47
CA ILE A 187 -7.67 -17.07 5.60
C ILE A 187 -8.19 -16.67 6.98
N SER A 188 -7.27 -16.34 7.88
CA SER A 188 -7.58 -15.78 9.19
C SER A 188 -7.66 -14.27 9.10
N VAL A 189 -8.73 -13.69 9.64
CA VAL A 189 -9.04 -12.27 9.52
C VAL A 189 -9.35 -11.69 10.90
N GLU A 190 -8.67 -10.61 11.23
CA GLU A 190 -9.12 -9.69 12.28
C GLU A 190 -9.76 -8.47 11.63
N ALA A 191 -11.03 -8.23 11.96
CA ALA A 191 -11.83 -7.15 11.38
C ALA A 191 -12.46 -6.30 12.49
N ARG A 192 -12.22 -4.98 12.45
CA ARG A 192 -12.79 -4.01 13.39
C ARG A 192 -13.39 -2.85 12.61
N GLY A 193 -14.61 -2.43 12.96
CA GLY A 193 -15.30 -1.33 12.27
C GLY A 193 -15.66 -1.63 10.82
N ILE A 194 -15.79 -2.91 10.44
CA ILE A 194 -16.10 -3.35 9.07
C ILE A 194 -17.45 -4.05 9.07
N GLU A 195 -18.32 -3.66 8.14
CA GLU A 195 -19.59 -4.33 7.86
C GLU A 195 -19.45 -5.32 6.71
N GLN A 196 -18.64 -4.99 5.70
CA GLN A 196 -18.36 -5.85 4.55
C GLN A 196 -16.95 -5.63 4.01
N PHE A 197 -16.30 -6.72 3.59
CA PHE A 197 -15.03 -6.69 2.87
C PHE A 197 -15.00 -7.75 1.77
N SER A 198 -14.11 -7.58 0.80
CA SER A 198 -13.91 -8.50 -0.31
C SER A 198 -12.47 -8.99 -0.38
N LEU A 199 -12.33 -10.26 -0.71
CA LEU A 199 -11.06 -10.92 -1.01
C LEU A 199 -10.98 -11.19 -2.51
N LEU A 200 -9.97 -10.63 -3.17
CA LEU A 200 -9.70 -10.85 -4.59
C LEU A 200 -8.81 -12.09 -4.69
N LEU A 201 -9.33 -13.20 -5.20
CA LEU A 201 -8.64 -14.49 -5.18
C LEU A 201 -8.02 -14.79 -6.55
N SER A 202 -6.81 -15.32 -6.53
CA SER A 202 -6.04 -15.71 -7.72
C SER A 202 -5.65 -17.19 -7.64
N PRO A 203 -5.63 -17.93 -8.77
CA PRO A 203 -5.15 -19.31 -8.81
C PRO A 203 -3.66 -19.43 -8.46
N ASP A 204 -2.92 -18.32 -8.46
CA ASP A 204 -1.51 -18.29 -8.07
C ASP A 204 -1.30 -18.54 -6.57
N PHE A 205 -2.33 -18.34 -5.74
CA PHE A 205 -2.22 -18.51 -4.29
C PHE A 205 -3.39 -19.25 -3.62
N ILE A 206 -4.47 -19.54 -4.35
CA ILE A 206 -5.62 -20.33 -3.88
C ILE A 206 -5.79 -21.57 -4.76
N ASP A 207 -5.94 -22.74 -4.13
CA ASP A 207 -6.39 -23.96 -4.82
C ASP A 207 -7.92 -23.99 -4.86
N PHE A 208 -8.50 -23.58 -5.99
CA PHE A 208 -9.95 -23.57 -6.18
C PHE A 208 -10.60 -24.96 -6.26
N THR A 209 -9.81 -26.05 -6.30
CA THR A 209 -10.35 -27.41 -6.20
C THR A 209 -10.70 -27.81 -4.77
N GLN A 210 -10.20 -27.04 -3.79
CA GLN A 210 -10.44 -27.24 -2.36
C GLN A 210 -11.35 -26.13 -1.80
N PRO A 211 -12.05 -26.37 -0.69
CA PRO A 211 -12.75 -25.33 0.03
C PRO A 211 -11.79 -24.21 0.47
N VAL A 212 -12.23 -22.96 0.34
CA VAL A 212 -11.61 -21.80 0.99
C VAL A 212 -12.30 -21.60 2.33
N GLN A 213 -11.53 -21.46 3.40
CA GLN A 213 -12.03 -21.20 4.74
C GLN A 213 -11.63 -19.79 5.17
N VAL A 214 -12.61 -18.96 5.52
CA VAL A 214 -12.39 -17.62 6.05
C VAL A 214 -12.85 -17.58 7.51
N ILE A 215 -11.91 -17.35 8.41
CA ILE A 215 -12.17 -17.22 9.86
C ILE A 215 -12.05 -15.75 10.22
N VAL A 216 -13.15 -15.09 10.58
CA VAL A 216 -13.17 -13.69 10.99
C VAL A 216 -13.39 -13.60 12.49
N ASN A 217 -12.49 -12.93 13.22
CA ASN A 217 -12.57 -12.73 14.67
C ASN A 217 -12.85 -14.06 15.41
N ASN A 218 -12.10 -15.11 15.07
CA ASN A 218 -12.22 -16.47 15.61
C ASN A 218 -13.52 -17.22 15.27
N LYS A 219 -14.28 -16.78 14.26
CA LYS A 219 -15.50 -17.45 13.79
C LYS A 219 -15.40 -17.77 12.30
N VAL A 220 -15.76 -18.99 11.92
CA VAL A 220 -15.85 -19.36 10.50
C VAL A 220 -17.00 -18.56 9.86
N GLN A 221 -16.65 -17.67 8.93
CA GLN A 221 -17.62 -16.85 8.20
C GLN A 221 -17.89 -17.42 6.80
N PHE A 222 -16.93 -18.15 6.24
CA PHE A 222 -17.06 -18.84 4.96
C PHE A 222 -16.27 -20.15 4.98
N SER A 223 -16.84 -21.21 4.39
CA SER A 223 -16.18 -22.51 4.25
C SER A 223 -16.82 -23.29 3.10
N SER A 224 -16.44 -22.97 1.86
CA SER A 224 -16.93 -23.63 0.65
C SER A 224 -15.92 -23.47 -0.49
N THR A 225 -16.12 -24.21 -1.58
CA THR A 225 -15.41 -23.93 -2.84
C THR A 225 -15.86 -22.57 -3.39
N VAL A 226 -14.93 -21.85 -4.02
CA VAL A 226 -15.21 -20.56 -4.68
C VAL A 226 -15.19 -20.77 -6.19
N GLU A 227 -16.20 -20.26 -6.90
CA GLU A 227 -16.24 -20.33 -8.35
C GLU A 227 -15.37 -19.24 -8.98
N GLN A 228 -14.60 -19.63 -9.99
CA GLN A 228 -13.83 -18.71 -10.81
C GLN A 228 -14.72 -18.11 -11.91
N SER A 229 -14.51 -16.84 -12.22
CA SER A 229 -15.25 -16.12 -13.25
C SER A 229 -14.31 -15.34 -14.17
N ALA A 230 -14.51 -15.52 -15.48
CA ALA A 230 -13.85 -14.71 -16.49
C ALA A 230 -14.22 -13.23 -16.37
N GLU A 231 -15.41 -12.91 -15.84
CA GLU A 231 -15.82 -11.52 -15.59
C GLU A 231 -14.95 -10.87 -14.52
N SER A 232 -14.71 -11.55 -13.39
CA SER A 232 -13.80 -11.07 -12.34
C SER A 232 -12.40 -10.83 -12.89
N LEU A 233 -11.89 -11.78 -13.67
CA LEU A 233 -10.59 -11.67 -14.32
C LEU A 233 -10.51 -10.45 -15.23
N LEU A 234 -11.45 -10.31 -16.18
CA LEU A 234 -11.45 -9.20 -17.14
C LEU A 234 -11.61 -7.84 -16.44
N ARG A 235 -12.45 -7.77 -15.41
CA ARG A 235 -12.69 -6.53 -14.64
C ARG A 235 -11.41 -6.07 -13.95
N PHE A 236 -10.69 -6.96 -13.26
CA PHE A 236 -9.47 -6.57 -12.55
C PHE A 236 -8.26 -6.42 -13.47
N ALA A 237 -8.11 -7.28 -14.47
CA ALA A 237 -7.04 -7.17 -15.45
C ALA A 237 -7.12 -5.86 -16.25
N SER A 238 -8.32 -5.43 -16.66
CA SER A 238 -8.51 -4.16 -17.38
C SER A 238 -8.34 -2.92 -16.49
N ARG A 239 -8.66 -3.02 -15.20
CA ARG A 239 -8.48 -1.93 -14.24
C ARG A 239 -7.01 -1.72 -13.86
N ASP A 240 -6.32 -2.81 -13.52
CA ASP A 240 -4.99 -2.74 -12.92
C ASP A 240 -3.87 -2.86 -13.96
N LEU A 241 -4.18 -3.41 -15.15
CA LEU A 241 -3.24 -3.75 -16.22
C LEU A 241 -1.99 -4.46 -15.68
N ASP A 242 -2.19 -5.36 -14.73
CA ASP A 242 -1.11 -5.98 -13.96
C ASP A 242 -1.12 -7.50 -14.15
N ARG A 243 -0.13 -8.01 -14.87
CA ARG A 243 -0.02 -9.44 -15.15
C ARG A 243 0.41 -10.27 -13.94
N SER A 244 0.97 -9.64 -12.90
CA SER A 244 1.34 -10.34 -11.67
C SER A 244 0.18 -10.43 -10.67
N MET A 245 -0.96 -9.76 -10.93
CA MET A 245 -2.13 -9.74 -10.06
C MET A 245 -3.43 -10.04 -10.81
N LEU A 246 -3.54 -11.27 -11.32
CA LEU A 246 -4.74 -11.74 -12.02
C LEU A 246 -5.72 -12.40 -11.04
N PHE A 247 -6.87 -11.77 -10.82
CA PHE A 247 -7.90 -12.25 -9.90
C PHE A 247 -9.04 -12.92 -10.64
N THR A 248 -9.25 -14.21 -10.42
CA THR A 248 -10.33 -14.97 -11.07
C THR A 248 -11.58 -15.08 -10.21
N ALA A 249 -11.55 -14.67 -8.94
CA ALA A 249 -12.74 -14.59 -8.11
C ALA A 249 -12.70 -13.37 -7.16
N GLU A 250 -13.88 -12.90 -6.77
CA GLU A 250 -14.07 -11.91 -5.70
C GLU A 250 -15.01 -12.54 -4.68
N LEU A 251 -14.50 -12.81 -3.48
CA LEU A 251 -15.27 -13.37 -2.39
C LEU A 251 -15.65 -12.25 -1.42
N SER A 252 -16.94 -11.92 -1.41
CA SER A 252 -17.51 -10.93 -0.49
C SER A 252 -17.88 -11.57 0.85
N ILE A 253 -17.47 -10.94 1.95
CA ILE A 253 -17.72 -11.37 3.33
C ILE A 253 -18.47 -10.26 4.07
N SER A 254 -19.73 -10.51 4.39
CA SER A 254 -20.55 -9.64 5.24
C SER A 254 -20.44 -10.06 6.70
N LEU A 255 -20.22 -9.10 7.60
CA LEU A 255 -20.10 -9.30 9.06
C LEU A 255 -21.35 -8.84 9.82
N THR A 256 -22.21 -8.09 9.15
CA THR A 256 -23.58 -7.79 9.59
C THR A 256 -24.46 -9.04 9.48
N LYS A 257 -25.29 -9.25 10.49
CA LYS A 257 -26.37 -10.26 10.48
C LYS A 257 -27.60 -9.72 9.77
#